data_AF-A0A1S9DL57-F1
#
_entry.id   AF-A0A1S9DL57-F1
#
_cell.length_a   1.000
_cell.length_b   1.000
_cell.length_c   1.000
_cell.angle_alpha   90.00
_cell.angle_beta   90.00
_cell.angle_gamma   90.00
#
_symmetry.space_group_name_H-M   'P 1'
#
loop_
_entity.id
_entity.type
_entity.pdbx_description
1 polymer ?
#
loop_
_entity_poly.entity_id
_entity_poly.type
_entity_poly.pdbx_seq_one_letter_code
_entity_poly.pdbx_strand_id
1 'polypeptide(L)'
;MERGGAIRESRLGSTASPGQLTPLLSGKTFVSPFYVDADPDPATAPAHPTSEDSVTQRTPGGLERTKQPATFFIFSDLSISKAGVYRLQFRLMNWGHVEDTGQQMPILAEAWSNPFHVYPAKDFPGMKDSSPLAEGLKELGFVELKTRGEGKGKGRKR
;
A
#
# COMPACT_ATOMS: atom_id res chain seq x y z
N MET A 1 1.97 -44.58 56.23
CA MET A 1 3.43 -44.49 55.96
C MET A 1 3.64 -44.60 54.46
N GLU A 2 4.68 -43.94 53.92
CA GLU A 2 5.00 -43.65 52.48
C GLU A 2 4.33 -42.34 51.99
N ARG A 3 4.91 -41.13 52.15
CA ARG A 3 5.99 -40.45 51.38
C ARG A 3 5.76 -40.45 49.86
N GLY A 4 5.39 -39.31 49.26
CA GLY A 4 6.30 -38.40 48.53
C GLY A 4 5.76 -38.24 47.08
N GLY A 5 5.94 -37.17 46.32
CA GLY A 5 6.69 -35.93 46.43
C GLY A 5 6.15 -34.90 45.42
N ALA A 6 6.55 -33.65 45.60
CA ALA A 6 6.12 -32.49 44.83
C ALA A 6 6.59 -32.54 43.37
N ILE A 7 5.66 -32.35 42.42
CA ILE A 7 5.99 -32.06 41.03
C ILE A 7 6.25 -30.55 40.93
N ARG A 8 7.54 -30.19 40.90
CA ARG A 8 7.99 -28.85 40.50
C ARG A 8 8.11 -28.86 38.98
N GLU A 9 7.14 -28.27 38.29
CA GLU A 9 7.29 -27.94 36.86
C GLU A 9 8.38 -26.86 36.71
N SER A 10 9.55 -27.29 36.25
CA SER A 10 10.59 -26.39 35.79
C SER A 10 10.24 -25.95 34.37
N ARG A 11 9.75 -24.71 34.22
CA ARG A 11 9.68 -24.06 32.90
C ARG A 11 11.10 -23.79 32.41
N LEU A 12 11.54 -24.64 31.49
CA LEU A 12 12.74 -24.44 30.68
C LEU A 12 12.64 -23.10 29.94
N GLY A 13 13.73 -22.34 30.00
CA GLY A 13 13.89 -21.07 29.32
C GLY A 13 13.73 -21.22 27.81
N SER A 14 12.94 -20.32 27.22
CA SER A 14 12.84 -20.16 25.78
C SER A 14 14.08 -19.41 25.28
N THR A 15 15.00 -20.15 24.66
CA THR A 15 16.07 -19.59 23.84
C THR A 15 15.47 -19.19 22.49
N ALA A 16 15.35 -17.89 22.23
CA ALA A 16 14.90 -17.38 20.95
C ALA A 16 16.04 -17.48 19.91
N SER A 17 15.86 -18.31 18.89
CA SER A 17 16.78 -18.44 17.75
C SER A 17 16.60 -17.29 16.75
N PRO A 18 17.68 -16.76 16.12
CA PRO A 18 17.59 -15.71 15.11
C PRO A 18 17.16 -16.31 13.78
N GLY A 19 15.86 -16.27 13.52
CA GLY A 19 15.26 -16.72 12.26
C GLY A 19 13.74 -16.56 12.19
N GLN A 20 13.16 -15.77 13.10
CA GLN A 20 11.73 -15.58 13.16
C GLN A 20 11.28 -14.71 11.98
N LEU A 21 10.97 -15.36 10.85
CA LEU A 21 10.10 -14.81 9.83
C LEU A 21 8.80 -14.44 10.53
N THR A 22 8.63 -13.17 10.83
CA THR A 22 7.42 -12.62 11.44
C THR A 22 6.21 -13.10 10.63
N PRO A 23 5.19 -13.65 11.30
CA PRO A 23 4.07 -14.29 10.62
C PRO A 23 3.39 -13.32 9.66
N LEU A 24 3.14 -13.81 8.44
CA LEU A 24 2.42 -13.17 7.35
C LEU A 24 1.17 -12.45 7.88
N LEU A 25 1.13 -11.14 7.64
CA LEU A 25 -0.06 -10.33 7.78
C LEU A 25 -1.17 -10.95 6.94
N SER A 26 -2.28 -11.30 7.60
CA SER A 26 -3.40 -11.96 6.95
C SER A 26 -4.08 -11.02 5.95
N GLY A 27 -3.82 -11.24 4.66
CA GLY A 27 -4.59 -10.67 3.56
C GLY A 27 -3.82 -10.65 2.26
N LYS A 28 -4.21 -11.49 1.29
CA LYS A 28 -3.95 -11.18 -0.12
C LYS A 28 -5.07 -10.25 -0.53
N THR A 29 -4.77 -8.97 -0.72
CA THR A 29 -5.72 -8.02 -1.31
C THR A 29 -5.38 -7.83 -2.77
N PHE A 30 -6.40 -7.79 -3.62
CA PHE A 30 -6.29 -7.57 -5.04
C PHE A 30 -7.04 -6.27 -5.35
N VAL A 31 -6.45 -5.45 -6.21
CA VAL A 31 -7.05 -4.20 -6.65
C VAL A 31 -6.99 -4.14 -8.17
N SER A 32 -8.09 -3.69 -8.76
CA SER A 32 -8.15 -3.47 -10.21
C SER A 32 -7.41 -2.18 -10.58
N PRO A 33 -6.92 -2.08 -11.83
CA PRO A 33 -6.38 -0.83 -12.34
C PRO A 33 -7.41 0.30 -12.26
N PHE A 34 -7.01 1.46 -11.77
CA PHE A 34 -7.76 2.70 -11.80
C PHE A 34 -7.11 3.66 -12.79
N TYR A 35 -7.73 3.80 -13.97
CA TYR A 35 -7.21 4.62 -15.06
C TYR A 35 -7.69 6.08 -14.93
N VAL A 36 -6.79 7.01 -15.21
CA VAL A 36 -7.07 8.44 -15.28
C VAL A 36 -6.45 9.04 -16.54
N ASP A 37 -7.15 9.99 -17.16
CA ASP A 37 -6.67 10.67 -18.38
C ASP A 37 -5.56 11.69 -18.10
N ALA A 38 -5.37 12.08 -16.84
CA ALA A 38 -4.34 13.00 -16.39
C ALA A 38 -3.88 12.62 -14.98
N ASP A 39 -2.56 12.56 -14.76
CA ASP A 39 -2.00 12.38 -13.42
C ASP A 39 -2.49 13.51 -12.47
N PRO A 40 -3.12 13.17 -11.32
CA PRO A 40 -3.60 14.15 -10.35
C PRO A 40 -2.48 14.88 -9.55
N ASP A 41 -1.24 14.39 -9.56
CA ASP A 41 -0.09 15.02 -8.90
C ASP A 41 1.17 15.01 -9.80
N PRO A 42 1.16 15.78 -10.91
CA PRO A 42 2.27 15.79 -11.88
C PRO A 42 3.56 16.40 -11.32
N ALA A 43 3.51 17.03 -10.14
CA ALA A 43 4.69 17.59 -9.48
C ALA A 43 5.54 16.50 -8.81
N THR A 44 4.93 15.38 -8.38
CA THR A 44 5.63 14.25 -7.75
C THR A 44 5.65 12.99 -8.61
N ALA A 45 4.98 12.99 -9.76
CA ALA A 45 4.97 11.90 -10.72
C ALA A 45 6.40 11.46 -11.11
N PRO A 46 6.71 10.15 -11.07
CA PRO A 46 8.00 9.66 -11.52
C PRO A 46 8.14 9.80 -13.04
N ALA A 47 9.37 9.78 -13.55
CA ALA A 47 9.60 9.76 -14.99
C ALA A 47 9.06 8.44 -15.56
N HIS A 48 7.98 8.51 -16.34
CA HIS A 48 7.39 7.34 -16.98
C HIS A 48 7.98 7.13 -18.37
N PRO A 49 8.26 5.86 -18.79
CA PRO A 49 8.53 5.56 -20.18
C PRO A 49 7.23 5.80 -20.97
N THR A 50 7.12 6.94 -21.62
CA THR A 50 6.04 7.22 -22.57
C THR A 50 6.24 6.34 -23.80
N SER A 51 5.23 5.54 -24.14
CA SER A 51 5.13 4.93 -25.47
C SER A 51 5.19 6.06 -26.51
N GLU A 52 6.11 5.96 -27.47
CA GLU A 52 6.48 7.06 -28.40
C GLU A 52 5.36 7.56 -29.33
N ASP A 53 4.14 7.01 -29.25
CA ASP A 53 3.04 7.35 -30.17
C ASP A 53 2.05 8.40 -29.65
N SER A 54 2.30 9.01 -28.49
CA SER A 54 1.51 10.18 -28.06
C SER A 54 1.99 11.42 -28.80
N VAL A 55 1.51 11.55 -30.04
CA VAL A 55 1.70 12.69 -30.96
C VAL A 55 2.05 13.97 -30.20
N THR A 56 3.28 14.43 -30.43
CA THR A 56 3.75 15.74 -30.01
C THR A 56 2.79 16.80 -30.55
N GLN A 57 1.84 17.27 -29.73
CA GLN A 57 1.19 18.55 -29.98
C GLN A 57 2.26 19.62 -29.69
N ARG A 58 3.12 19.86 -30.68
CA ARG A 58 4.09 20.97 -30.68
C ARG A 58 3.30 22.27 -30.75
N THR A 59 2.89 22.80 -29.60
CA THR A 59 2.44 24.19 -29.49
C THR A 59 3.69 25.06 -29.36
N PRO A 60 3.96 25.99 -30.30
CA PRO A 60 5.08 26.92 -30.17
C PRO A 60 4.70 28.00 -29.16
N GLY A 61 5.13 27.80 -27.90
CA GLY A 61 5.02 28.80 -26.83
C GLY A 61 4.47 28.24 -25.53
N GLY A 62 5.37 27.84 -24.63
CA GLY A 62 5.05 27.45 -23.25
C GLY A 62 5.29 25.96 -22.99
N LEU A 63 6.05 25.66 -21.94
CA LEU A 63 6.28 24.32 -21.39
C LEU A 63 4.99 23.81 -20.72
N GLU A 64 3.93 23.58 -21.49
CA GLU A 64 2.76 22.82 -21.04
C GLU A 64 3.21 21.37 -20.92
N ARG A 65 3.51 20.93 -19.69
CA ARG A 65 3.63 19.49 -19.39
C ARG A 65 2.31 18.87 -19.81
N THR A 66 2.33 18.08 -20.88
CA THR A 66 1.15 17.40 -21.40
C THR A 66 0.50 16.61 -20.26
N LYS A 67 -0.81 16.70 -20.14
CA LYS A 67 -1.58 15.86 -19.20
C LYS A 67 -1.39 14.41 -19.63
N GLN A 68 -0.54 13.69 -18.93
CA GLN A 68 -0.23 12.30 -19.26
C GLN A 68 -1.24 11.38 -18.58
N PRO A 69 -1.87 10.46 -19.32
CA PRO A 69 -2.72 9.45 -18.73
C PRO A 69 -1.90 8.51 -17.85
N ALA A 70 -2.52 8.00 -16.79
CA ALA A 70 -1.86 7.15 -15.80
C ALA A 70 -2.81 6.07 -15.28
N THR A 71 -2.22 5.00 -14.76
CA THR A 71 -2.94 3.88 -14.16
C THR A 71 -2.44 3.65 -12.75
N PHE A 72 -3.36 3.66 -11.79
CA PHE A 72 -3.07 3.49 -10.37
C PHE A 72 -3.62 2.16 -9.84
N PHE A 73 -2.92 1.57 -8.87
CA PHE A 73 -3.37 0.42 -8.10
C PHE A 73 -3.49 0.85 -6.64
N ILE A 74 -4.73 1.08 -6.17
CA ILE A 74 -4.97 1.82 -4.93
C ILE A 74 -5.38 0.86 -3.82
N PHE A 75 -4.49 0.66 -2.84
CA PHE A 75 -4.76 -0.14 -1.65
C PHE A 75 -5.24 0.76 -0.51
N SER A 76 -6.54 1.06 -0.49
CA SER A 76 -7.17 2.01 0.44
C SER A 76 -7.40 1.46 1.85
N ASP A 77 -7.46 0.14 2.00
CA ASP A 77 -7.72 -0.54 3.27
C ASP A 77 -6.67 -1.63 3.55
N LEU A 78 -5.57 -1.20 4.18
CA LEU A 78 -4.52 -2.08 4.67
C LEU A 78 -4.39 -1.90 6.19
N SER A 79 -4.34 -3.01 6.92
CA SER A 79 -4.15 -2.99 8.37
C SER A 79 -3.08 -3.97 8.82
N ILE A 80 -2.29 -3.54 9.80
CA ILE A 80 -1.25 -4.34 10.44
C ILE A 80 -1.46 -4.26 11.95
N SER A 81 -1.64 -5.42 12.59
CA SER A 81 -1.99 -5.50 14.01
C SER A 81 -0.80 -5.60 14.95
N LYS A 82 0.40 -5.88 14.44
CA LYS A 82 1.61 -6.03 15.24
C LYS A 82 2.56 -4.86 14.99
N ALA A 83 3.05 -4.28 16.08
CA ALA A 83 4.05 -3.22 16.01
C ALA A 83 5.37 -3.77 15.45
N GLY A 84 6.06 -2.94 14.67
CA GLY A 84 7.31 -3.33 14.00
C GLY A 84 7.61 -2.49 12.77
N VAL A 85 8.70 -2.83 12.09
CA VAL A 85 9.09 -2.22 10.81
C VAL A 85 8.75 -3.18 9.69
N TYR A 86 8.00 -2.69 8.71
CA TYR A 86 7.47 -3.51 7.61
C TYR A 86 7.79 -2.88 6.25
N ARG A 87 7.69 -3.71 5.22
CA ARG A 87 7.66 -3.31 3.81
C ARG A 87 6.50 -4.03 3.14
N LEU A 88 5.86 -3.38 2.17
CA LEU A 88 4.86 -4.01 1.32
C LEU A 88 5.52 -4.48 0.03
N GLN A 89 5.19 -5.71 -0.40
CA GLN A 89 5.52 -6.23 -1.72
C GLN A 89 4.28 -6.15 -2.59
N PHE A 90 4.39 -5.48 -3.73
CA PHE A 90 3.35 -5.38 -4.74
C PHE A 90 3.70 -6.29 -5.91
N ARG A 91 2.71 -7.03 -6.41
CA ARG A 91 2.85 -7.95 -7.55
C ARG A 91 1.79 -7.62 -8.58
N LEU A 92 2.21 -7.32 -9.80
CA LEU A 92 1.33 -7.13 -10.93
C LEU A 92 1.12 -8.48 -11.62
N MET A 93 -0.14 -8.87 -11.81
CA MET A 93 -0.53 -10.13 -12.46
C MET A 93 -1.59 -9.83 -13.51
N ASN A 94 -1.60 -10.59 -14.61
CA ASN A 94 -2.67 -10.53 -15.61
C ASN A 94 -3.67 -11.66 -15.38
N TRP A 95 -4.80 -11.32 -14.74
CA TRP A 95 -5.82 -12.29 -14.36
C TRP A 95 -6.54 -12.93 -15.57
N GLY A 96 -6.66 -12.21 -16.69
CA GLY A 96 -7.45 -12.66 -17.85
C GLY A 96 -6.87 -13.80 -18.69
N HIS A 97 -5.68 -14.34 -18.35
CA HIS A 97 -4.97 -15.30 -19.20
C HIS A 97 -4.97 -16.76 -18.69
N VAL A 98 -5.33 -17.06 -17.44
CA VAL A 98 -5.15 -18.44 -16.90
C VAL A 98 -6.42 -19.25 -16.69
N GLU A 99 -7.59 -18.67 -16.90
CA GLU A 99 -8.87 -19.38 -16.84
C GLU A 99 -8.85 -20.62 -17.77
N ASP A 100 -8.07 -20.59 -18.87
CA ASP A 100 -8.07 -21.63 -19.91
C ASP A 100 -6.91 -22.64 -19.86
N THR A 101 -5.83 -22.41 -19.10
CA THR A 101 -4.58 -23.18 -19.24
C THR A 101 -4.18 -24.00 -18.01
N GLY A 102 -4.79 -23.77 -16.84
CA GLY A 102 -4.41 -24.44 -15.59
C GLY A 102 -2.98 -24.16 -15.11
N GLN A 103 -2.31 -23.16 -15.69
CA GLN A 103 -0.95 -22.74 -15.32
C GLN A 103 -0.97 -21.71 -14.18
N GLN A 104 0.12 -21.66 -13.41
CA GLN A 104 0.31 -20.61 -12.40
C GLN A 104 0.36 -19.23 -13.06
N MET A 105 -0.37 -18.27 -12.49
CA MET A 105 -0.38 -16.87 -12.95
C MET A 105 1.03 -16.28 -12.97
N PRO A 106 1.55 -15.82 -14.13
CA PRO A 106 2.83 -15.17 -14.18
C PRO A 106 2.77 -13.81 -13.48
N ILE A 107 3.78 -13.53 -12.68
CA ILE A 107 4.02 -12.20 -12.12
C ILE A 107 4.68 -11.36 -13.21
N LEU A 108 4.00 -10.30 -13.65
CA LEU A 108 4.48 -9.40 -14.71
C LEU A 108 5.53 -8.42 -14.20
N ALA A 109 5.34 -7.92 -12.97
CA ALA A 109 6.23 -6.99 -12.32
C ALA A 109 6.11 -7.09 -10.79
N GLU A 110 7.20 -6.77 -10.10
CA GLU A 110 7.23 -6.68 -8.63
C GLU A 110 7.83 -5.35 -8.19
N ALA A 111 7.30 -4.80 -7.09
CA ALA A 111 7.85 -3.62 -6.44
C ALA A 111 7.80 -3.76 -4.92
N TRP A 112 8.72 -3.09 -4.23
CA TRP A 112 8.75 -3.04 -2.77
C TRP A 112 8.59 -1.61 -2.29
N SER A 113 7.79 -1.40 -1.24
CA SER A 113 7.73 -0.10 -0.58
C SER A 113 9.03 0.23 0.15
N ASN A 114 9.18 1.50 0.49
CA ASN A 114 10.11 1.91 1.54
C ASN A 114 9.68 1.29 2.89
N PRO A 115 10.63 1.05 3.82
CA PRO A 115 10.30 0.63 5.17
C PRO A 115 9.40 1.65 5.89
N PHE A 116 8.43 1.16 6.65
CA PHE A 116 7.55 2.00 7.47
C PHE A 116 7.32 1.37 8.84
N HIS A 117 6.98 2.21 9.82
CA HIS A 117 6.78 1.82 11.21
C HIS A 117 5.30 1.63 11.51
N VAL A 118 4.98 0.51 12.15
CA VAL A 118 3.69 0.25 12.78
C VAL A 118 3.88 0.42 14.28
N TYR A 119 3.20 1.41 14.83
CA TYR A 119 3.33 1.80 16.23
C TYR A 119 2.33 1.04 17.10
N PRO A 120 2.70 0.71 18.36
CA PRO A 120 1.69 0.41 19.35
C PRO A 120 0.78 1.64 19.56
N ALA A 121 -0.45 1.44 20.03
CA ALA A 121 -1.43 2.52 20.18
C ALA A 121 -0.94 3.71 21.02
N LYS A 122 -0.05 3.47 21.99
CA LYS A 122 0.50 4.51 22.88
C LYS A 122 1.50 5.45 22.19
N ASP A 123 2.24 4.93 21.22
CA ASP A 123 3.33 5.66 20.56
C ASP A 123 2.93 6.14 19.17
N PHE A 124 1.67 5.95 18.78
CA PHE A 124 1.18 6.32 17.46
C PHE A 124 1.17 7.84 17.31
N PRO A 125 1.93 8.42 16.36
CA PRO A 125 2.05 9.88 16.21
C PRO A 125 0.79 10.55 15.64
N GLY A 126 -0.27 9.77 15.39
CA GLY A 126 -1.45 10.21 14.67
C GLY A 126 -1.37 9.91 13.18
N MET A 127 -2.51 10.06 12.51
CA MET A 127 -2.61 9.91 11.05
C MET A 127 -2.01 11.14 10.37
N LYS A 128 -1.26 10.92 9.30
CA LYS A 128 -0.81 12.01 8.42
C LYS A 128 -1.98 12.59 7.63
N ASP A 129 -1.85 13.86 7.25
CA ASP A 129 -2.72 14.46 6.26
C ASP A 129 -2.59 13.76 4.90
N SER A 130 -3.65 13.85 4.11
CA SER A 130 -3.65 13.30 2.76
C SER A 130 -2.67 14.04 1.86
N SER A 131 -1.96 13.29 1.03
CA SER A 131 -1.09 13.85 0.00
C SER A 131 -1.92 14.47 -1.13
N PRO A 132 -1.35 15.40 -1.92
CA PRO A 132 -2.00 15.92 -3.13
C PRO A 132 -2.50 14.81 -4.06
N LEU A 133 -1.68 13.76 -4.28
CA LEU A 133 -2.07 12.56 -5.02
C LEU A 133 -3.34 11.89 -4.47
N ALA A 134 -3.45 11.72 -3.15
CA ALA A 134 -4.63 11.12 -2.53
C ALA A 134 -5.87 12.00 -2.70
N GLU A 135 -5.73 13.31 -2.54
CA GLU A 135 -6.83 14.25 -2.74
C GLU A 135 -7.32 14.27 -4.18
N GLY A 136 -6.39 14.37 -5.15
CA GLY A 136 -6.73 14.36 -6.56
C GLY A 136 -7.33 13.05 -7.05
N LEU A 137 -6.85 11.88 -6.58
CA LEU A 137 -7.47 10.58 -6.91
C LEU A 137 -8.92 10.49 -6.44
N LYS A 138 -9.23 11.08 -5.28
CA LYS A 138 -10.60 11.13 -4.77
C LYS A 138 -11.47 12.06 -5.61
N GLU A 139 -10.95 13.22 -6.00
CA GLU A 139 -11.64 14.16 -6.89
C GLU A 139 -11.92 13.55 -8.28
N LEU A 140 -11.02 12.69 -8.76
CA LEU A 140 -11.16 11.92 -10.00
C LEU A 140 -12.11 10.70 -9.86
N GLY A 141 -12.74 10.50 -8.71
CA GLY A 141 -13.82 9.51 -8.54
C GLY A 141 -13.45 8.24 -7.78
N PHE A 142 -12.23 8.13 -7.22
CA PHE A 142 -11.90 7.04 -6.31
C PHE A 142 -12.49 7.27 -4.90
N VAL A 143 -13.79 7.04 -4.77
CA VAL A 143 -14.60 7.41 -3.59
C VAL A 143 -14.23 6.68 -2.29
N GLU A 144 -13.57 5.54 -2.38
CA GLU A 144 -13.16 4.74 -1.22
C GLU A 144 -12.05 5.42 -0.39
N LEU A 145 -11.36 6.41 -0.96
CA LEU A 145 -10.27 7.09 -0.25
C LEU A 145 -10.78 8.02 0.86
N LYS A 146 -10.32 7.76 2.07
CA LYS A 146 -10.59 8.59 3.25
C LYS A 146 -9.53 9.68 3.37
N THR A 147 -9.83 10.84 2.76
CA THR A 147 -8.96 12.03 2.83
C THR A 147 -9.05 12.74 4.18
N ARG A 148 -7.93 13.26 4.69
CA ARG A 148 -7.77 14.00 5.96
C ARG A 148 -6.90 15.23 5.75
N GLY A 149 -7.13 16.31 6.50
CA GLY A 149 -6.37 17.56 6.39
C GLY A 149 -7.13 18.77 6.93
N GLU A 150 -6.47 19.92 6.94
CA GLU A 150 -7.06 21.23 7.30
C GLU A 150 -8.39 21.45 6.55
N GLY A 151 -9.44 21.80 7.30
CA GLY A 151 -10.79 22.04 6.76
C GLY A 151 -11.67 20.80 6.57
N LYS A 152 -11.14 19.57 6.61
CA LYS A 152 -11.91 18.33 6.38
C LYS A 152 -12.36 17.61 7.66
N GLY A 153 -12.11 18.19 8.85
CA GLY A 153 -12.30 17.53 10.15
C GLY A 153 -12.91 18.34 11.29
N LYS A 154 -13.54 19.50 11.05
CA LYS A 154 -14.29 20.20 12.11
C LYS A 154 -15.71 19.64 12.21
N GLY A 155 -15.84 18.56 12.97
CA GLY A 155 -17.13 18.19 13.56
C GLY A 155 -17.68 19.40 14.32
N ARG A 156 -18.81 19.93 13.87
CA ARG A 156 -19.65 20.85 14.65
C ARG A 156 -19.89 20.19 16.00
N LYS A 157 -19.27 20.68 17.07
CA LYS A 157 -19.82 20.48 18.42
C LYS A 157 -21.20 21.12 18.41
N ARG A 158 -22.23 20.28 18.43
CA ARG A 158 -23.55 20.64 18.94
C ARG A 158 -23.61 20.22 20.39
#